data_AF-A0A2R8CEY0-F1
#
_entry.id   AF-A0A2R8CEY0-F1
#
_cell.length_a   1.000
_cell.length_b   1.000
_cell.length_c   1.000
_cell.angle_alpha   90.00
_cell.angle_beta   90.00
_cell.angle_gamma   90.00
#
_symmetry.space_group_name_H-M   'P 1'
#
loop_
_entity.id
_entity.type
_entity.pdbx_description
1 polymer ?
#
loop_
_entity_poly.entity_id
_entity_poly.type
_entity_poly.pdbx_seq_one_letter_code
_entity_poly.pdbx_strand_id
1 'polypeptide(L)' 'MPGFSLGTMPLQMFGQGFEIQSAISDHAGDSLLLQLGDSCGLPVGFGSDGIVQLWITPEDLANAKFDKVRMTFEMT' A
#
# COMPACT_ATOMS: atom_id res chain seq x y z
N MET A 1 -0.29 22.25 -17.68
CA MET A 1 -0.87 22.06 -16.34
C MET A 1 -0.44 20.68 -15.86
N PRO A 2 0.12 20.50 -14.66
CA PRO A 2 0.34 19.15 -14.16
C PRO A 2 -1.03 18.48 -14.07
N GLY A 3 -1.20 17.36 -14.78
CA GLY A 3 -2.44 16.61 -14.76
C GLY A 3 -2.60 15.99 -13.38
N PHE A 4 -3.54 16.50 -12.59
CA PHE A 4 -3.92 15.87 -11.33
C PHE A 4 -4.89 14.73 -11.67
N SER A 5 -4.44 13.48 -11.54
CA SER A 5 -5.29 12.30 -11.59
C SER A 5 -6.14 12.27 -10.32
N LEU A 6 -7.45 12.04 -10.43
CA LEU A 6 -8.35 11.78 -9.30
C LEU A 6 -8.19 10.34 -8.81
N GLY A 7 -6.97 9.80 -8.86
CA GLY A 7 -6.69 8.37 -8.91
C GLY A 7 -7.49 7.57 -7.88
N THR A 8 -7.94 6.39 -8.32
CA THR A 8 -8.97 5.58 -7.65
C THR A 8 -8.45 4.90 -6.38
N MET A 9 -7.15 4.98 -6.12
CA MET A 9 -6.47 4.24 -5.07
C MET A 9 -5.99 5.21 -3.98
N PRO A 10 -6.45 5.02 -2.73
CA PRO A 10 -6.16 5.97 -1.66
C PRO A 10 -4.72 5.85 -1.16
N LEU A 11 -4.17 6.98 -0.71
CA LEU A 11 -3.16 6.96 0.35
C LEU A 11 -3.84 6.56 1.65
N GLN A 12 -3.31 5.55 2.32
CA GLN A 12 -3.90 4.98 3.52
C GLN A 12 -2.81 4.56 4.51
N MET A 13 -3.06 4.78 5.81
CA MET A 13 -2.27 4.21 6.90
C MET A 13 -3.19 3.31 7.72
N PHE A 14 -2.80 2.06 7.92
CA PHE A 14 -3.62 1.02 8.56
C PHE A 14 -4.95 0.68 7.85
N GLY A 15 -5.60 -0.38 8.29
CA GLY A 15 -6.83 -0.92 7.68
C GLY A 15 -6.54 -2.09 6.74
N GLN A 16 -7.49 -2.38 5.86
CA GLN A 16 -7.47 -3.59 5.03
C GLN A 16 -6.58 -3.48 3.78
N GLY A 17 -6.34 -2.26 3.28
CA GLY A 17 -5.68 -2.03 1.99
C GLY A 17 -6.64 -2.14 0.79
N PHE A 18 -6.11 -1.91 -0.40
CA PHE A 18 -6.78 -2.04 -1.70
C PHE A 18 -6.15 -3.22 -2.45
N GLU A 19 -6.98 -4.13 -2.99
CA GLU A 19 -6.52 -5.34 -3.69
C GLU A 19 -6.58 -5.09 -5.19
N ILE A 20 -5.46 -5.27 -5.88
CA ILE A 20 -5.43 -5.31 -7.35
C ILE A 20 -5.31 -6.75 -7.83
N GLN A 21 -4.38 -7.53 -7.25
CA GLN A 21 -4.16 -8.93 -7.65
C GLN A 21 -4.32 -9.89 -6.47
N SER A 22 -3.40 -9.88 -5.51
CA SER A 22 -3.40 -10.82 -4.38
C SER A 22 -2.82 -10.28 -3.09
N ALA A 23 -2.31 -9.04 -3.04
CA ALA A 23 -1.60 -8.50 -1.88
C ALA A 23 -2.38 -8.63 -0.56
N ILE A 24 -3.69 -8.36 -0.54
CA ILE A 24 -4.48 -8.50 0.70
C ILE A 24 -4.55 -9.97 1.12
N SER A 25 -4.76 -10.86 0.16
CA SER A 25 -4.84 -12.31 0.39
C SER A 25 -3.51 -12.91 0.84
N ASP A 26 -2.38 -12.51 0.24
CA ASP A 26 -1.03 -12.97 0.57
C ASP A 26 -0.56 -12.47 1.96
N HIS A 27 -1.15 -11.36 2.40
CA HIS A 27 -0.91 -10.74 3.70
C HIS A 27 -2.09 -10.94 4.67
N ALA A 28 -2.89 -11.99 4.48
CA ALA A 28 -3.99 -12.32 5.38
C ALA A 28 -3.47 -12.53 6.81
N GLY A 29 -3.83 -11.60 7.70
CA GLY A 29 -3.42 -11.59 9.12
C GLY A 29 -2.28 -10.62 9.46
N ASP A 30 -1.65 -9.99 8.46
CA ASP A 30 -0.73 -8.88 8.67
C ASP A 30 -1.49 -7.56 8.85
N SER A 31 -0.81 -6.59 9.46
CA SER A 31 -1.26 -5.20 9.52
C SER A 31 -0.64 -4.41 8.37
N LEU A 32 -1.48 -3.70 7.63
CA LEU A 32 -1.02 -2.65 6.71
C LEU A 32 -0.45 -1.49 7.52
N LEU A 33 0.75 -1.02 7.20
CA LEU A 33 1.33 0.19 7.79
C LEU A 33 1.07 1.42 6.92
N LEU A 34 1.28 1.27 5.60
CA LEU A 34 1.15 2.35 4.64
C LEU A 34 0.79 1.76 3.27
N GLN A 35 -0.08 2.45 2.56
CA GLN A 35 -0.38 2.22 1.16
C GLN A 35 -0.28 3.54 0.40
N LEU A 36 0.37 3.47 -0.76
CA LEU A 36 0.48 4.56 -1.72
C LEU A 36 -0.05 4.05 -3.07
N GLY A 37 -1.28 4.40 -3.40
CA GLY A 37 -1.84 4.18 -4.74
C GLY A 37 -1.58 5.36 -5.66
N ASP A 38 -1.99 5.23 -6.93
CA ASP A 38 -2.22 6.39 -7.81
C ASP A 38 -3.29 7.27 -7.15
N SER A 39 -2.84 8.23 -6.35
CA SER A 39 -3.68 9.07 -5.49
C SER A 39 -3.48 10.53 -5.85
N CYS A 40 -4.58 11.28 -5.82
CA CYS A 40 -4.59 12.69 -6.18
C CYS A 40 -3.63 13.52 -5.31
N GLY A 41 -2.77 14.32 -5.97
CA GLY A 41 -1.91 15.31 -5.29
C GLY A 41 -0.55 14.78 -4.84
N LEU A 42 -0.24 13.50 -5.05
CA LEU A 42 1.10 12.96 -4.82
C LEU A 42 1.92 13.02 -6.12
N PRO A 43 3.16 13.55 -6.12
CA PRO A 43 4.04 13.56 -7.29
C PRO A 43 4.72 12.18 -7.47
N VAL A 44 3.96 11.09 -7.29
CA VAL A 44 4.46 9.72 -7.32
C VAL A 44 3.74 8.96 -8.43
N GLY A 45 4.49 8.52 -9.43
CA GLY A 45 3.96 7.77 -10.57
C GLY A 45 4.43 6.33 -10.50
N PHE A 46 3.53 5.41 -10.18
CA PHE A 46 3.81 3.98 -10.09
C PHE A 46 3.47 3.20 -11.37
N GLY A 47 3.10 3.89 -12.45
CA GLY A 47 2.46 3.29 -13.62
C GLY A 47 0.93 3.36 -13.51
N SER A 48 0.24 2.94 -14.57
CA SER A 48 -1.22 2.89 -14.58
C SER A 48 -1.72 1.95 -13.50
N ASP A 49 -2.58 2.46 -12.60
CA ASP A 49 -3.21 1.68 -11.54
C ASP A 49 -2.18 0.97 -10.63
N GLY A 50 -1.03 1.61 -10.37
CA GLY A 50 0.02 1.08 -9.51
C GLY A 50 -0.22 1.35 -8.02
N ILE A 51 0.13 0.38 -7.16
CA ILE A 51 0.01 0.49 -5.72
C ILE A 51 1.23 -0.10 -5.00
N VAL A 52 1.73 0.62 -4.00
CA VAL A 52 2.74 0.14 -3.05
C VAL A 52 2.10 -0.02 -1.69
N GLN A 53 2.34 -1.16 -1.04
CA GLN A 53 1.85 -1.46 0.30
C GLN A 53 2.97 -1.97 1.20
N LEU A 54 2.97 -1.53 2.45
CA LEU A 54 3.89 -1.96 3.51
C LEU A 54 3.13 -2.75 4.57
N TRP A 55 3.56 -3.97 4.83
CA TRP A 55 2.90 -4.94 5.71
C TRP A 55 3.81 -5.38 6.84
N ILE A 56 3.23 -5.67 8.00
CA ILE A 56 3.96 -6.17 9.18
C ILE A 56 3.09 -7.17 9.95
N THR A 57 3.69 -8.20 10.54
CA THR A 57 2.94 -9.11 11.42
C THR A 57 2.50 -8.35 12.68
N PRO A 58 1.36 -8.71 13.32
CA PRO A 58 0.95 -8.08 14.57
C PRO A 58 1.98 -8.24 15.70
N GLU A 59 2.69 -9.39 15.73
CA GLU A 59 3.75 -9.65 16.71
C GLU A 59 4.95 -8.71 16.51
N ASP A 60 5.42 -8.54 15.28
CA ASP A 60 6.54 -7.66 14.99
C ASP A 60 6.18 -6.19 15.22
N LEU A 61 4.94 -5.79 14.92
CA LEU A 61 4.43 -4.46 15.23
C LEU A 61 4.42 -4.18 16.74
N ALA A 62 3.93 -5.13 17.54
CA ALA A 62 3.91 -5.01 18.99
C ALA A 62 5.31 -4.90 19.61
N ASN A 63 6.32 -5.50 18.97
CA ASN A 63 7.71 -5.47 19.41
C ASN A 63 8.56 -4.40 18.70
N ALA A 64 7.95 -3.50 17.93
CA ALA A 64 8.62 -2.44 17.15
C ALA A 64 9.73 -2.95 16.20
N LYS A 65 9.58 -4.17 15.65
CA LYS A 65 10.52 -4.80 14.71
C LYS A 65 10.27 -4.35 13.28
N PHE A 66 10.44 -3.06 13.00
CA PHE A 66 10.18 -2.50 11.67
C PHE A 66 11.19 -2.93 10.60
N ASP A 67 12.28 -3.62 10.97
CA ASP A 67 13.15 -4.33 10.04
C ASP A 67 12.47 -5.54 9.36
N LYS A 68 11.32 -5.97 9.88
CA LYS A 68 10.52 -7.09 9.35
C LYS A 68 9.40 -6.66 8.41
N VAL A 69 9.30 -5.37 8.08
CA VAL A 69 8.29 -4.87 7.15
C VAL A 69 8.50 -5.49 5.76
N ARG A 70 7.40 -5.98 5.18
CA ARG A 70 7.34 -6.50 3.81
C ARG A 70 6.71 -5.46 2.90
N MET A 71 7.27 -5.29 1.71
CA MET A 71 6.72 -4.41 0.68
C MET A 71 6.13 -5.23 -0.44
N THR A 72 4.93 -4.85 -0.86
CA THR A 72 4.27 -5.40 -2.05
C THR A 72 4.01 -4.26 -3.03
N PHE A 73 4.26 -4.54 -4.30
CA PHE A 73 3.98 -3.63 -5.41
C PHE A 73 3.13 -4.37 -6.43
N GLU A 74 1.96 -3.82 -6.74
CA GLU A 74 1.05 -4.35 -7.77
C GLU A 74 0.73 -3.26 -8.80
N MET A 75 0.48 -3.68 -10.04
CA MET A 75 -0.04 -2.87 -11.13
C MET A 75 -0.88 -3.74 -12.06
N THR A 76 -1.78 -3.13 -12.83
CA THR A 76 -2.63 -3.83 -13.82
C THR A 76 -1.92 -4.04 -15.15
#